data_AF-A0A7J4S0H2-F1
#
_entry.id   AF-A0A7J4S0H2-F1
#
_cell.length_a   1.000
_cell.length_b   1.000
_cell.length_c   1.000
_cell.angle_alpha   90.00
_cell.angle_beta   90.00
_cell.angle_gamma   90.00
#
_symmetry.space_group_name_H-M   'P 1'
#
loop_
_entity.id
_entity.type
_entity.pdbx_description
1 polymer ?
#
loop_
_entity_poly.entity_id
_entity_poly.type
_entity_poly.pdbx_seq_one_letter_code
_entity_poly.pdbx_strand_id
1 'polypeptide(L)'
;MSNESREETSHAHEITLSDDPFTKNFLKNYGINTTIWFFPGLIMHEAAHALAGILSGGRLTAATWWSKHGGFVSLTNVSWATGALVSLAPLLLAPTAILLFQQGFSSLNTTAKEGILLPVLFLWLAVSLAIFSIPSVPDLKNCIHRSRKARQFTTRTPTILFSPLIKTLVFYIPMIISEITAVGLLLTFRWSSTMRFAWMAVLCLATLNYFPT
;
A
#
# COMPACT_ATOMS: atom_id res chain seq x y z
N MET A 1 24.77 35.06 24.29
CA MET A 1 24.00 33.81 24.19
C MET A 1 22.71 34.16 23.47
N SER A 2 22.64 33.87 22.16
CA SER A 2 21.58 34.31 21.25
C SER A 2 20.39 33.35 21.27
N ASN A 3 19.19 33.94 21.25
CA ASN A 3 17.87 33.30 21.36
C ASN A 3 17.33 32.76 20.01
N GLU A 4 18.20 32.37 19.08
CA GLU A 4 17.82 32.08 17.68
C GLU A 4 17.39 30.63 17.38
N SER A 5 17.23 29.75 18.38
CA SER A 5 17.02 28.31 18.15
C SER A 5 15.58 27.80 18.35
N ARG A 6 14.55 28.66 18.35
CA ARG A 6 13.18 28.26 18.75
C ARG A 6 12.06 28.36 17.73
N GLU A 7 12.34 28.67 16.46
CA GLU A 7 11.29 28.85 15.44
C GLU A 7 11.20 27.76 14.35
N GLU A 8 11.86 26.61 14.51
CA GLU A 8 11.79 25.51 13.53
C GLU A 8 10.77 24.39 13.88
N THR A 9 9.95 24.58 14.90
CA THR A 9 8.91 23.59 15.29
C THR A 9 7.53 24.10 14.94
N SER A 10 6.95 23.57 13.85
CA SER A 10 5.51 23.57 13.50
C SER A 10 5.19 23.97 12.04
N HIS A 11 6.12 23.86 11.10
CA HIS A 11 5.68 23.62 9.72
C HIS A 11 5.24 22.15 9.63
N ALA A 12 3.97 21.91 9.97
CA ALA A 12 3.27 20.72 9.53
C ALA A 12 3.39 20.73 8.00
N HIS A 13 4.35 19.96 7.48
CA HIS A 13 4.45 19.71 6.06
C HIS A 13 3.18 18.94 5.69
N GLU A 14 2.16 19.68 5.29
CA GLU A 14 1.01 19.15 4.59
C GLU A 14 1.56 18.57 3.29
N ILE A 15 1.76 17.26 3.29
CA ILE A 15 2.18 16.53 2.08
C ILE A 15 0.90 16.41 1.24
N THR A 16 0.63 17.43 0.43
CA THR A 16 -0.36 17.36 -0.63
C THR A 16 0.26 16.55 -1.77
N LEU A 17 -0.05 15.26 -1.82
CA LEU A 17 0.27 14.38 -2.94
C LEU A 17 -0.59 14.81 -4.13
N SER A 18 -0.16 15.85 -4.86
CA SER A 18 -0.90 16.40 -6.00
C SER A 18 -0.33 15.87 -7.33
N ASP A 19 -1.23 15.34 -8.15
CA ASP A 19 -1.15 15.23 -9.62
C ASP A 19 0.14 14.67 -10.22
N ASP A 20 0.29 13.34 -10.18
CA ASP A 20 1.38 12.65 -10.88
C ASP A 20 1.24 12.75 -12.42
N PRO A 21 2.25 13.29 -13.14
CA PRO A 21 2.24 13.37 -14.60
C PRO A 21 2.47 12.03 -15.32
N PHE A 22 3.05 10.99 -14.69
CA PHE A 22 3.48 9.79 -15.40
C PHE A 22 2.32 8.86 -15.76
N THR A 23 1.46 8.53 -14.80
CA THR A 23 0.22 7.75 -15.03
C THR A 23 -0.82 8.56 -15.79
N LYS A 24 -0.86 9.89 -15.61
CA LYS A 24 -1.74 10.76 -16.38
C LYS A 24 -1.32 10.79 -17.86
N ASN A 25 -0.05 10.98 -18.21
CA ASN A 25 0.30 11.23 -19.61
C ASN A 25 0.12 10.04 -20.56
N PHE A 26 0.39 8.80 -20.16
CA PHE A 26 0.26 7.67 -21.09
C PHE A 26 -1.20 7.39 -21.48
N LEU A 27 -2.14 7.40 -20.52
CA LEU A 27 -3.54 7.02 -20.76
C LEU A 27 -4.46 8.22 -21.05
N LYS A 28 -4.09 9.43 -20.61
CA LYS A 28 -4.75 10.67 -21.02
C LYS A 28 -4.60 10.95 -22.51
N ASN A 29 -3.50 10.52 -23.14
CA ASN A 29 -3.32 10.59 -24.59
C ASN A 29 -4.37 9.78 -25.37
N TYR A 30 -4.98 8.78 -24.73
CA TYR A 30 -6.09 7.98 -25.28
C TYR A 30 -7.45 8.40 -24.73
N GLY A 31 -7.54 9.52 -23.99
CA GLY A 31 -8.78 9.98 -23.35
C GLY A 31 -9.27 9.09 -22.19
N ILE A 32 -8.48 8.11 -21.76
CA ILE A 32 -8.86 7.17 -20.69
C ILE A 32 -8.49 7.79 -19.36
N ASN A 33 -9.50 8.15 -18.58
CA ASN A 33 -9.30 8.53 -17.19
C ASN A 33 -9.11 7.26 -16.34
N THR A 34 -7.85 6.90 -16.08
CA THR A 34 -7.45 5.74 -15.28
C THR A 34 -8.05 5.73 -13.89
N THR A 35 -8.21 6.91 -13.29
CA THR A 35 -8.75 7.11 -11.96
C THR A 35 -10.22 6.68 -11.87
N ILE A 36 -10.97 6.74 -12.98
CA ILE A 36 -12.37 6.30 -13.02
C ILE A 36 -12.45 4.79 -13.26
N TRP A 37 -11.74 4.28 -14.26
CA TRP A 37 -11.85 2.87 -14.66
C TRP A 37 -11.15 1.89 -13.72
N PHE A 38 -10.14 2.36 -12.98
CA PHE A 38 -9.33 1.55 -12.07
C PHE A 38 -9.37 2.12 -10.65
N PHE A 39 -10.51 2.71 -10.26
CA PHE A 39 -10.71 3.30 -8.95
C PHE A 39 -10.46 2.36 -7.76
N PRO A 40 -10.71 1.02 -7.82
CA PRO A 40 -10.45 0.16 -6.67
C PRO A 40 -8.96 0.12 -6.32
N GLY A 41 -8.09 0.07 -7.33
CA GLY A 41 -6.64 0.13 -7.16
C GLY A 41 -6.20 1.43 -6.52
N LEU A 42 -6.79 2.57 -6.93
CA LEU A 42 -6.52 3.86 -6.29
C LEU A 42 -6.94 3.87 -4.82
N ILE A 43 -8.14 3.39 -4.50
CA ILE A 43 -8.61 3.31 -3.11
C ILE A 43 -7.63 2.48 -2.28
N MET A 44 -7.17 1.34 -2.81
CA MET A 44 -6.21 0.47 -2.13
C MET A 44 -4.82 1.10 -2.01
N HIS A 45 -4.39 1.92 -2.96
CA HIS A 45 -3.13 2.68 -2.92
C HIS A 45 -3.12 3.67 -1.77
N GLU A 46 -4.17 4.50 -1.67
CA GLU A 46 -4.32 5.43 -0.56
C GLU A 46 -4.50 4.69 0.77
N ALA A 47 -5.25 3.58 0.78
CA ALA A 47 -5.38 2.74 1.97
C ALA A 47 -4.03 2.20 2.43
N ALA A 48 -3.15 1.79 1.51
CA ALA A 48 -1.80 1.35 1.84
C ALA A 48 -0.99 2.47 2.51
N HIS A 49 -1.04 3.70 1.99
CA HIS A 49 -0.39 4.85 2.62
C HIS A 49 -0.94 5.14 4.02
N ALA A 50 -2.26 5.18 4.17
CA ALA A 50 -2.91 5.47 5.45
C ALA A 50 -2.56 4.41 6.50
N LEU A 51 -2.67 3.13 6.15
CA LEU A 51 -2.38 2.01 7.03
C LEU A 51 -0.90 2.02 7.45
N ALA A 52 -0.01 2.19 6.49
CA ALA A 52 1.43 2.30 6.74
C ALA A 52 1.79 3.46 7.68
N GLY A 53 1.12 4.59 7.51
CA GLY A 53 1.27 5.77 8.35
C GLY A 53 0.84 5.49 9.80
N ILE A 54 -0.37 4.94 9.98
CA ILE A 54 -0.95 4.62 11.29
C ILE A 54 -0.10 3.58 12.03
N LEU A 55 0.26 2.48 11.37
CA LEU A 55 1.07 1.40 11.97
C LEU A 55 2.47 1.86 12.37
N SER A 56 2.99 2.89 11.72
CA SER A 56 4.31 3.48 12.00
C SER A 56 4.25 4.67 12.97
N GLY A 57 3.12 4.86 13.66
CA GLY A 57 2.92 5.90 14.68
C GLY A 57 2.56 7.29 14.13
N GLY A 58 2.32 7.41 12.83
CA GLY A 58 1.77 8.62 12.22
C GLY A 58 0.29 8.80 12.56
N ARG A 59 -0.19 10.05 12.58
CA ARG A 59 -1.61 10.36 12.82
C ARG A 59 -2.26 10.84 11.54
N LEU A 60 -3.25 10.10 11.05
CA LEU A 60 -4.07 10.48 9.90
C LEU A 60 -4.87 11.75 10.20
N THR A 61 -4.70 12.78 9.37
CA THR A 61 -5.41 14.05 9.50
C THR A 61 -6.49 14.22 8.44
N ALA A 62 -6.21 13.79 7.22
CA ALA A 62 -7.16 13.82 6.10
C ALA A 62 -6.85 12.69 5.12
N ALA A 63 -7.88 12.20 4.44
CA ALA A 63 -7.74 11.25 3.34
C ALA A 63 -8.84 11.49 2.31
N THR A 64 -8.49 11.42 1.03
CA THR A 64 -9.42 11.31 -0.09
C THR A 64 -9.11 10.02 -0.83
N TRP A 65 -10.00 9.03 -0.73
CA TRP A 65 -9.78 7.71 -1.31
C TRP A 65 -9.98 7.68 -2.83
N TRP A 66 -10.83 8.56 -3.35
CA TRP A 66 -11.11 8.66 -4.78
C TRP A 66 -11.68 10.03 -5.15
N SER A 67 -11.16 10.61 -6.22
CA SER A 67 -11.71 11.78 -6.90
C SER A 67 -11.34 11.74 -8.38
N LYS A 68 -11.91 12.63 -9.20
CA LYS A 68 -11.50 12.77 -10.61
C LYS A 68 -10.03 13.17 -10.80
N HIS A 69 -9.41 13.74 -9.76
CA HIS A 69 -8.03 14.22 -9.78
C HIS A 69 -7.03 13.24 -9.16
N GLY A 70 -7.52 12.21 -8.45
CA GLY A 70 -6.69 11.24 -7.72
C GLY A 70 -7.16 11.05 -6.28
N GLY A 71 -6.35 10.34 -5.49
CA GLY A 71 -6.49 10.24 -4.06
C GLY A 71 -5.39 11.02 -3.35
N PHE A 72 -5.51 11.18 -2.04
CA PHE A 72 -4.39 11.62 -1.20
C PHE A 72 -4.59 11.16 0.25
N VAL A 73 -3.47 11.05 0.97
CA VAL A 73 -3.43 10.80 2.42
C VAL A 73 -2.51 11.83 3.08
N SER A 74 -3.01 12.51 4.11
CA SER A 74 -2.26 13.45 4.93
C SER A 74 -2.02 12.88 6.33
N LEU A 75 -0.77 12.91 6.76
CA LEU A 75 -0.30 12.35 8.03
C LEU A 75 0.52 13.38 8.80
N THR A 76 0.37 13.38 10.12
CA THR A 76 1.19 14.15 11.06
C THR A 76 2.05 13.22 11.92
N ASN A 77 3.06 13.78 12.61
CA ASN A 77 4.02 13.03 13.44
C ASN A 77 4.82 11.96 12.68
N VAL A 78 5.07 12.21 11.40
CA VAL A 78 5.77 11.28 10.51
C VAL A 78 7.29 11.47 10.65
N SER A 79 7.97 10.48 11.23
CA SER A 79 9.43 10.42 11.21
C SER A 79 9.95 10.28 9.78
N TRP A 80 11.23 10.55 9.53
CA TRP A 80 11.80 10.36 8.18
C TRP A 80 11.69 8.90 7.72
N ALA A 81 11.83 7.93 8.63
CA ALA A 81 11.72 6.50 8.33
C ALA A 81 10.26 6.14 8.00
N THR A 82 9.32 6.63 8.80
CA THR A 82 7.88 6.49 8.56
C THR A 82 7.49 7.09 7.21
N GLY A 83 8.01 8.26 6.86
CA GLY A 83 7.69 8.91 5.58
C GLY A 83 8.20 8.12 4.37
N ALA A 84 9.43 7.60 4.44
CA ALA A 84 9.98 6.74 3.40
C ALA A 84 9.16 5.45 3.26
N LEU A 85 8.75 4.87 4.38
CA LEU A 85 7.92 3.68 4.39
C LEU A 85 6.54 3.93 3.77
N VAL A 86 5.86 4.99 4.20
CA VAL A 86 4.54 5.35 3.68
C VAL A 86 4.63 5.52 2.17
N SER A 87 5.66 6.21 1.69
CA SER A 87 5.89 6.42 0.25
C SER A 87 6.05 5.11 -0.56
N LEU A 88 6.52 4.04 0.07
CA LEU A 88 6.73 2.73 -0.57
C LEU A 88 5.59 1.74 -0.32
N ALA A 89 4.65 2.06 0.57
CA ALA A 89 3.57 1.17 0.97
C ALA A 89 2.72 0.62 -0.19
N PRO A 90 2.42 1.38 -1.26
CA PRO A 90 1.65 0.86 -2.39
C PRO A 90 2.29 -0.34 -3.10
N LEU A 91 3.61 -0.53 -3.00
CA LEU A 91 4.30 -1.69 -3.60
C LEU A 91 3.79 -3.03 -3.02
N LEU A 92 3.24 -2.99 -1.80
CA LEU A 92 2.64 -4.17 -1.16
C LEU A 92 1.37 -4.66 -1.86
N LEU A 93 0.78 -3.87 -2.74
CA LEU A 93 -0.37 -4.28 -3.55
C LEU A 93 0.03 -5.23 -4.69
N ALA A 94 1.30 -5.26 -5.10
CA ALA A 94 1.74 -6.05 -6.25
C ALA A 94 1.58 -7.58 -6.05
N PRO A 95 1.96 -8.18 -4.91
CA PRO A 95 1.66 -9.59 -4.63
C PRO A 95 0.16 -9.92 -4.73
N THR A 96 -0.70 -9.07 -4.16
CA THR A 96 -2.15 -9.25 -4.22
C THR A 96 -2.68 -9.17 -5.65
N ALA A 97 -2.16 -8.24 -6.45
CA ALA A 97 -2.47 -8.15 -7.87
C ALA A 97 -2.11 -9.44 -8.63
N ILE A 98 -0.92 -10.02 -8.37
CA ILE A 98 -0.47 -11.27 -8.99
C ILE A 98 -1.40 -12.44 -8.63
N LEU A 99 -1.80 -12.55 -7.36
CA LEU A 99 -2.67 -13.64 -6.90
C LEU A 99 -4.07 -13.54 -7.52
N LEU A 100 -4.63 -12.34 -7.60
CA LEU A 100 -5.90 -12.10 -8.30
C LEU A 100 -5.79 -12.38 -9.79
N PHE A 101 -4.66 -12.05 -10.41
CA PHE A 101 -4.41 -12.35 -11.82
C PHE A 101 -4.40 -13.87 -12.06
N GLN A 102 -3.64 -14.62 -11.25
CA GLN A 102 -3.59 -16.09 -11.30
C GLN A 102 -4.97 -16.70 -11.10
N GLN A 103 -5.73 -16.22 -10.10
CA GLN A 103 -7.08 -16.72 -9.83
C GLN A 103 -8.04 -16.39 -10.97
N GLY A 104 -7.97 -15.19 -11.55
CA GLY A 104 -8.78 -14.79 -12.70
C GLY A 104 -8.56 -15.69 -13.91
N PHE A 105 -7.30 -15.94 -14.30
CA PHE A 105 -6.97 -16.85 -15.42
C PHE A 105 -7.33 -18.30 -15.12
N SER A 106 -7.05 -18.78 -13.90
CA SER A 106 -7.41 -20.14 -13.48
C SER A 106 -8.92 -20.36 -13.57
N SER A 107 -9.69 -19.34 -13.17
CA SER A 107 -11.15 -19.38 -13.24
C SER A 107 -11.59 -19.41 -14.69
N LEU A 108 -11.15 -18.49 -15.56
CA LEU A 108 -11.51 -18.47 -16.99
C LEU A 108 -11.38 -19.84 -17.69
N ASN A 109 -10.32 -20.59 -17.38
CA ASN A 109 -10.08 -21.92 -17.96
C ASN A 109 -11.06 -23.01 -17.48
N THR A 110 -11.71 -22.79 -16.35
CA THR A 110 -12.67 -23.73 -15.73
C THR A 110 -14.13 -23.34 -15.93
N THR A 111 -14.41 -22.07 -16.25
CA THR A 111 -15.77 -21.50 -16.20
C THR A 111 -16.60 -21.74 -17.46
N ALA A 112 -16.62 -22.96 -18.00
CA ALA A 112 -17.57 -23.31 -19.07
C ALA A 112 -19.05 -23.29 -18.60
N LYS A 113 -19.32 -23.22 -17.28
CA LYS A 113 -20.68 -23.31 -16.72
C LYS A 113 -21.09 -22.22 -15.73
N GLU A 114 -20.18 -21.57 -15.00
CA GLU A 114 -20.54 -20.65 -13.88
C GLU A 114 -20.53 -19.15 -14.25
N GLY A 115 -20.31 -18.82 -15.52
CA GLY A 115 -20.38 -17.44 -16.05
C GLY A 115 -19.05 -16.68 -16.02
N ILE A 116 -18.78 -15.94 -17.10
CA ILE A 116 -17.51 -15.23 -17.34
C ILE A 116 -17.28 -13.99 -16.46
N LEU A 117 -18.31 -13.52 -15.76
CA LEU A 117 -18.28 -12.25 -15.03
C LEU A 117 -17.27 -12.22 -13.88
N LEU A 118 -17.25 -13.27 -13.03
CA LEU A 118 -16.38 -13.32 -11.86
C LEU A 118 -14.88 -13.39 -12.25
N PRO A 119 -14.44 -14.23 -13.20
CA PRO A 119 -13.06 -14.19 -13.69
C PRO A 119 -12.65 -12.83 -14.26
N VAL A 120 -13.53 -12.19 -15.04
CA VAL A 120 -13.28 -10.85 -15.60
C VAL A 120 -13.14 -9.81 -14.48
N LEU A 121 -13.97 -9.90 -13.45
CA LEU A 121 -13.88 -9.02 -12.27
C LEU A 121 -12.53 -9.19 -11.54
N PHE A 122 -12.05 -10.42 -11.35
CA PHE A 122 -10.73 -10.67 -10.75
C PHE A 122 -9.59 -10.10 -11.59
N LEU A 123 -9.64 -10.27 -12.91
CA LEU A 123 -8.63 -9.72 -13.82
C LEU A 123 -8.66 -8.18 -13.82
N TRP A 124 -9.85 -7.58 -13.84
CA TRP A 124 -9.99 -6.13 -13.74
C TRP A 124 -9.42 -5.60 -12.42
N LEU A 125 -9.73 -6.23 -11.29
CA LEU A 125 -9.18 -5.85 -9.99
C LEU A 125 -7.66 -6.06 -9.92
N ALA A 126 -7.15 -7.16 -10.48
CA ALA A 126 -5.72 -7.43 -10.57
C ALA A 126 -4.98 -6.34 -11.35
N VAL A 127 -5.48 -5.97 -12.53
CA VAL A 127 -4.90 -4.89 -13.35
C VAL A 127 -4.99 -3.56 -12.62
N SER A 128 -6.12 -3.28 -11.98
CA SER A 128 -6.31 -2.05 -11.19
C SER A 128 -5.27 -1.94 -10.07
N LEU A 129 -5.05 -3.01 -9.29
CA LEU A 129 -4.03 -3.03 -8.24
C LEU A 129 -2.62 -3.00 -8.80
N ALA A 130 -2.34 -3.66 -9.93
CA ALA A 130 -1.02 -3.63 -10.54
C ALA A 130 -0.62 -2.21 -10.95
N ILE A 131 -1.52 -1.48 -11.63
CA ILE A 131 -1.31 -0.09 -12.04
C ILE A 131 -1.02 0.79 -10.82
N PHE A 132 -1.83 0.65 -9.77
CA PHE A 132 -1.72 1.45 -8.55
C PHE A 132 -0.78 0.85 -7.50
N SER A 133 -0.04 -0.21 -7.79
CA SER A 133 1.01 -0.70 -6.90
C SER A 133 2.31 0.10 -7.04
N ILE A 134 2.45 0.83 -8.13
CA ILE A 134 3.62 1.66 -8.42
C ILE A 134 3.48 2.97 -7.63
N PRO A 135 4.44 3.32 -6.75
CA PRO A 135 4.45 4.59 -6.05
C PRO A 135 4.44 5.76 -7.04
N SER A 136 3.74 6.84 -6.70
CA SER A 136 3.70 8.03 -7.53
C SER A 136 5.06 8.74 -7.57
N VAL A 137 5.27 9.62 -8.56
CA VAL A 137 6.46 10.48 -8.61
C VAL A 137 6.62 11.32 -7.33
N PRO A 138 5.56 11.96 -6.77
CA PRO A 138 5.61 12.58 -5.46
C PRO A 138 6.10 11.65 -4.35
N ASP A 139 5.64 10.40 -4.31
CA ASP A 139 6.07 9.42 -3.30
C ASP A 139 7.55 9.09 -3.42
N LEU A 140 8.03 8.87 -4.65
CA LEU A 140 9.45 8.61 -4.89
C LEU A 140 10.32 9.81 -4.50
N LYS A 141 9.88 11.04 -4.82
CA LYS A 141 10.59 12.26 -4.41
C LYS A 141 10.62 12.39 -2.89
N ASN A 142 9.51 12.13 -2.21
CA ASN A 142 9.43 12.14 -0.75
C ASN A 142 10.36 11.08 -0.14
N CYS A 143 10.33 9.86 -0.66
CA CYS A 143 11.21 8.77 -0.22
C CYS A 143 12.70 9.14 -0.37
N ILE A 144 13.10 9.66 -1.54
CA ILE A 144 14.48 10.09 -1.82
C ILE A 144 14.88 11.24 -0.90
N HIS A 145 14.03 12.26 -0.75
CA HIS A 145 14.29 13.42 0.09
C HIS A 145 14.48 12.99 1.57
N ARG A 146 13.59 12.16 2.10
CA ARG A 146 13.67 11.65 3.49
C ARG A 146 14.88 10.74 3.69
N SER A 147 15.22 9.92 2.70
CA SER A 147 16.41 9.06 2.73
C SER A 147 17.72 9.87 2.71
N ARG A 148 17.78 10.97 1.95
CA ARG A 148 18.93 11.89 1.97
C ARG A 148 19.08 12.59 3.32
N LYS A 149 17.97 13.05 3.90
CA LYS A 149 17.95 13.66 5.24
C LYS A 149 18.45 12.66 6.29
N ALA A 150 18.02 11.39 6.19
CA ALA A 150 18.52 10.33 7.07
C ALA A 150 20.05 10.20 7.02
N ARG A 151 20.64 10.15 5.81
CA ARG A 151 22.10 10.05 5.64
C ARG A 151 22.88 11.19 6.29
N GLN A 152 22.32 12.41 6.29
CA GLN A 152 22.94 13.56 6.95
C GLN A 152 22.98 13.42 8.47
N PHE A 153 21.99 12.73 9.06
CA PHE A 153 22.02 12.38 10.49
C PHE A 153 22.89 11.14 10.79
N THR A 154 23.00 10.20 9.85
CA THR A 154 23.78 8.95 10.01
C THR A 154 25.27 9.18 10.20
N THR A 155 25.86 10.23 9.61
CA THR A 155 27.29 10.50 9.70
C THR A 155 27.80 10.78 11.13
N ARG A 156 26.90 10.94 12.11
CA ARG A 156 27.26 11.10 13.53
C ARG A 156 27.16 9.85 14.40
N THR A 157 26.41 8.80 14.02
CA THR A 157 26.28 7.55 14.82
C THR A 157 25.80 6.37 13.94
N PRO A 158 26.68 5.42 13.54
CA PRO A 158 26.37 4.40 12.54
C PRO A 158 25.51 3.21 13.02
N THR A 159 25.35 2.98 14.32
CA THR A 159 24.77 1.73 14.85
C THR A 159 23.25 1.75 15.11
N ILE A 160 22.62 2.93 15.24
CA ILE A 160 21.22 3.04 15.70
C ILE A 160 20.21 3.02 14.54
N LEU A 161 20.66 3.23 13.29
CA LEU A 161 19.78 3.47 12.14
C LEU A 161 19.32 2.22 11.38
N PHE A 162 20.02 1.09 11.53
CA PHE A 162 19.53 -0.19 11.00
C PHE A 162 18.37 -0.77 11.82
N SER A 163 18.23 -0.39 13.09
CA SER A 163 17.14 -0.85 13.98
C SER A 163 15.74 -0.57 13.42
N PRO A 164 15.36 0.65 13.03
CA PRO A 164 14.02 0.90 12.50
C PRO A 164 13.81 0.20 11.16
N LEU A 165 14.73 0.31 10.19
CA LEU A 165 14.55 -0.31 8.87
C LEU A 165 14.49 -1.85 8.94
N ILE A 166 15.33 -2.48 9.77
CA ILE A 166 15.29 -3.93 10.04
C ILE A 166 14.01 -4.27 10.79
N LYS A 167 13.62 -3.53 11.84
CA LYS A 167 12.34 -3.77 12.53
C LYS A 167 11.18 -3.68 11.56
N THR A 168 11.22 -2.75 10.61
CA THR A 168 10.15 -2.61 9.65
C THR A 168 10.15 -3.70 8.59
N LEU A 169 11.32 -4.08 8.05
CA LEU A 169 11.44 -5.27 7.20
C LEU A 169 10.97 -6.53 7.93
N VAL A 170 11.38 -6.71 9.19
CA VAL A 170 10.98 -7.83 10.06
C VAL A 170 9.50 -7.78 10.41
N PHE A 171 8.82 -6.63 10.35
CA PHE A 171 7.38 -6.53 10.59
C PHE A 171 6.56 -6.72 9.31
N TYR A 172 7.02 -6.15 8.20
CA TYR A 172 6.33 -6.24 6.91
C TYR A 172 6.57 -7.55 6.17
N ILE A 173 7.74 -8.18 6.29
CA ILE A 173 8.00 -9.49 5.68
C ILE A 173 7.01 -10.54 6.21
N PRO A 174 6.78 -10.70 7.53
CA PRO A 174 5.75 -11.59 8.04
C PRO A 174 4.34 -11.20 7.61
N MET A 175 4.05 -9.91 7.45
CA MET A 175 2.74 -9.45 6.97
C MET A 175 2.52 -9.86 5.50
N ILE A 176 3.52 -9.62 4.64
CA ILE A 176 3.52 -10.06 3.24
C ILE A 176 3.47 -11.58 3.15
N ILE A 177 4.26 -12.30 3.96
CA ILE A 177 4.21 -13.76 4.05
C ILE A 177 2.84 -14.21 4.54
N SER A 178 2.21 -13.52 5.49
CA SER A 178 0.89 -13.86 6.01
C SER A 178 -0.20 -13.66 4.97
N GLU A 179 -0.13 -12.60 4.15
CA GLU A 179 -1.04 -12.39 3.02
C GLU A 179 -0.83 -13.44 1.94
N ILE A 180 0.43 -13.71 1.56
CA ILE A 180 0.77 -14.76 0.60
C ILE A 180 0.35 -16.14 1.11
N THR A 181 0.48 -16.41 2.41
CA THR A 181 0.11 -17.70 3.02
C THR A 181 -1.41 -17.81 3.17
N ALA A 182 -2.10 -16.75 3.59
CA ALA A 182 -3.56 -16.71 3.71
C ALA A 182 -4.23 -16.89 2.35
N VAL A 183 -3.77 -16.15 1.34
CA VAL A 183 -4.28 -16.23 -0.02
C VAL A 183 -3.81 -17.51 -0.72
N GLY A 184 -2.54 -17.90 -0.55
CA GLY A 184 -1.99 -19.14 -1.09
C GLY A 184 -2.69 -20.40 -0.56
N LEU A 185 -3.08 -20.41 0.72
CA LEU A 185 -3.86 -21.49 1.33
C LEU A 185 -5.32 -21.50 0.85
N LEU A 186 -5.94 -20.32 0.67
CA LEU A 186 -7.26 -20.22 0.01
C LEU A 186 -7.23 -20.81 -1.41
N LEU A 187 -6.13 -20.61 -2.14
CA LEU A 187 -5.94 -21.15 -3.48
C LEU A 187 -5.63 -22.65 -3.49
N THR A 188 -4.93 -23.19 -2.48
CA THR A 188 -4.66 -24.64 -2.39
C THR A 188 -5.93 -25.44 -2.10
N PHE A 189 -6.88 -24.88 -1.35
CA PHE A 189 -8.19 -25.48 -1.10
C PHE A 189 -9.24 -25.19 -2.20
N ARG A 190 -8.79 -24.88 -3.43
CA ARG A 190 -9.63 -24.66 -4.61
C ARG A 190 -10.73 -25.72 -4.79
N TRP A 191 -10.51 -26.97 -4.41
CA TRP A 191 -11.47 -28.06 -4.64
C TRP A 191 -12.36 -28.40 -3.44
N SER A 192 -12.17 -27.75 -2.29
CA SER A 192 -12.96 -28.00 -1.08
C SER A 192 -13.44 -26.70 -0.44
N SER A 193 -14.71 -26.37 -0.66
CA SER A 193 -15.36 -25.20 -0.06
C SER A 193 -15.34 -25.25 1.46
N THR A 194 -15.49 -26.44 2.04
CA THR A 194 -15.43 -26.65 3.50
C THR A 194 -14.07 -26.25 4.07
N MET A 195 -12.97 -26.61 3.39
CA MET A 195 -11.63 -26.24 3.83
C MET A 195 -11.35 -24.74 3.65
N ARG A 196 -11.92 -24.11 2.60
CA ARG A 196 -11.84 -22.65 2.44
C ARG A 196 -12.58 -21.92 3.56
N PHE A 197 -13.79 -22.36 3.91
CA PHE A 197 -14.54 -21.78 5.03
C PHE A 197 -13.86 -22.01 6.38
N ALA A 198 -13.36 -23.22 6.63
CA ALA A 198 -12.60 -23.52 7.84
C ALA A 198 -11.35 -22.64 7.94
N TRP A 199 -10.63 -22.44 6.83
CA TRP A 199 -9.46 -21.57 6.79
C TRP A 199 -9.81 -20.09 6.98
N MET A 200 -10.88 -19.59 6.36
CA MET A 200 -11.35 -18.23 6.62
C MET A 200 -11.76 -18.04 8.09
N ALA A 201 -12.40 -19.04 8.70
CA ALA A 201 -12.74 -19.00 10.11
C ALA A 201 -11.48 -18.94 11.00
N VAL A 202 -10.44 -19.72 10.67
CA VAL A 202 -9.13 -19.65 11.35
C VAL A 202 -8.49 -18.27 11.20
N LEU A 203 -8.49 -17.69 10.00
CA LEU A 203 -7.97 -16.34 9.77
C LEU A 203 -8.75 -15.29 10.57
N CYS A 204 -10.08 -15.40 10.61
CA CYS A 204 -10.96 -14.51 11.36
C CYS A 204 -10.72 -14.63 12.88
N LEU A 205 -10.54 -15.84 13.39
CA LEU A 205 -10.20 -16.08 14.80
C LEU A 205 -8.77 -15.59 15.13
N ALA A 206 -7.83 -15.72 14.21
CA ALA A 206 -6.47 -15.22 14.38
C ALA A 206 -6.42 -13.69 14.41
N THR A 207 -7.17 -13.00 13.55
CA THR A 207 -7.26 -11.53 13.55
C THR A 207 -7.96 -11.00 14.79
N LEU A 208 -9.01 -11.67 15.29
CA LEU A 208 -9.68 -11.29 16.53
C LEU A 208 -8.79 -11.42 17.78
N ASN A 209 -7.82 -12.33 17.77
CA ASN A 209 -6.88 -12.51 18.89
C ASN A 209 -5.65 -11.57 18.84
N TYR A 210 -5.42 -10.86 17.73
CA TYR A 210 -4.24 -10.00 17.58
C TYR A 210 -4.46 -8.56 18.10
N PHE A 211 -5.71 -8.16 18.34
CA PHE A 211 -6.03 -6.89 18.99
C PHE A 211 -6.26 -7.12 20.50
N PRO A 212 -5.31 -6.75 21.37
CA PRO A 212 -5.57 -6.76 22.80
C PRO A 212 -6.67 -5.74 23.11
N THR A 213 -7.64 -6.16 23.92
CA THR A 213 -8.67 -5.28 24.50
C THR A 213 -8.09 -4.42 25.61
#